data_AF-A0A7C8ZFZ0-F1
#
_entry.id   AF-A0A7C8ZFZ0-F1
#
_cell.length_a   1.000
_cell.length_b   1.000
_cell.length_c   1.000
_cell.angle_alpha   90.00
_cell.angle_beta   90.00
_cell.angle_gamma   90.00
#
_symmetry.space_group_name_H-M   'P 1'
#
loop_
_entity.id
_entity.type
_entity.pdbx_description
1 polymer ?
#
loop_
_entity_poly.entity_id
_entity_poly.type
_entity_poly.pdbx_seq_one_letter_code
_entity_poly.pdbx_strand_id
1 'polypeptide(L)'
;KPQVPSFKRLLALNLPEWKQAALGCFSAMLFGAVQPIYAFAMGSMISVYFLQDDEEIKRKTRIYSSCFMGLAVFSLMVNITQHYNFAYMGEYLTKRVRERMLSKVLTFEVGWFDKDENATGAVCSRL
;
A
#
# COMPACT_ATOMS: atom_id res chain seq x y z
N LYS A 1 32.63 0.53 -1.48
CA LYS A 1 31.30 -0.14 -1.46
C LYS A 1 30.28 0.87 -0.94
N PRO A 2 29.22 1.23 -1.69
CA PRO A 2 28.25 2.19 -1.21
C PRO A 2 27.60 1.66 0.08
N GLN A 3 27.58 2.47 1.13
CA GLN A 3 26.91 2.10 2.38
C GLN A 3 25.41 2.11 2.14
N VAL A 4 24.78 0.94 2.24
CA VAL A 4 23.32 0.83 2.14
C VAL A 4 22.70 1.65 3.27
N PRO A 5 21.82 2.62 2.95
CA PRO A 5 21.20 3.43 3.98
C PRO A 5 20.38 2.52 4.91
N SER A 6 20.50 2.76 6.22
CA SER A 6 19.73 2.03 7.22
C SER A 6 18.23 2.24 6.99
N PHE A 7 17.44 1.16 7.06
CA PHE A 7 15.99 1.18 6.89
C PHE A 7 15.31 2.19 7.83
N LYS A 8 15.86 2.37 9.05
CA LYS A 8 15.39 3.37 10.02
C LYS A 8 15.54 4.80 9.50
N ARG A 9 16.60 5.09 8.76
CA ARG A 9 16.86 6.41 8.19
C ARG A 9 15.92 6.71 7.01
N LEU A 10 15.54 5.69 6.26
CA LEU A 10 14.50 5.79 5.23
C LEU A 10 13.12 6.05 5.84
N LEU A 11 12.75 5.31 6.89
CA LEU A 11 11.51 5.56 7.63
C LEU A 11 11.47 6.96 8.26
N ALA A 12 12.60 7.45 8.79
CA ALA A 12 12.68 8.80 9.35
C ALA A 12 12.43 9.90 8.30
N LEU A 13 12.72 9.65 7.01
CA LEU A 13 12.37 10.60 5.95
C LEU A 13 10.86 10.70 5.71
N ASN A 14 10.11 9.66 6.10
CA ASN A 14 8.65 9.56 5.96
C ASN A 14 7.87 10.00 7.22
N LEU A 15 8.55 10.43 8.28
CA LEU A 15 7.96 11.02 9.50
C LEU A 15 6.91 12.13 9.28
N PRO A 16 7.02 13.04 8.28
CA PRO A 16 6.05 14.12 8.09
C PRO A 16 4.66 13.60 7.72
N GLU A 17 4.59 12.52 6.95
CA GLU A 17 3.36 11.93 6.42
C GLU A 17 2.90 10.71 7.25
N TRP A 18 3.33 10.61 8.52
CA TRP A 18 3.07 9.45 9.38
C TRP A 18 1.58 9.12 9.53
N LYS A 19 0.70 10.13 9.43
CA LYS A 19 -0.75 9.96 9.53
C LYS A 19 -1.29 9.16 8.34
N GLN A 20 -0.89 9.47 7.11
CA GLN A 20 -1.33 8.74 5.93
C GLN A 20 -0.70 7.34 5.89
N ALA A 21 0.55 7.21 6.35
CA ALA A 21 1.19 5.91 6.53
C ALA A 21 0.39 5.04 7.52
N ALA A 22 -0.03 5.59 8.66
CA ALA A 22 -0.83 4.88 9.64
C ALA A 22 -2.22 4.49 9.10
N LEU A 23 -2.89 5.39 8.37
CA LEU A 23 -4.18 5.11 7.72
C LEU A 23 -4.07 4.04 6.63
N GLY A 24 -2.99 4.07 5.84
CA GLY A 24 -2.67 3.04 4.85
C GLY A 24 -2.43 1.67 5.50
N CYS A 25 -1.64 1.62 6.57
CA CYS A 25 -1.40 0.39 7.34
C CYS A 25 -2.69 -0.16 7.98
N PHE A 26 -3.52 0.70 8.56
CA PHE A 26 -4.80 0.30 9.14
C PHE A 26 -5.73 -0.29 8.07
N SER A 27 -5.81 0.36 6.91
CA SER A 27 -6.58 -0.16 5.77
C SER A 27 -6.02 -1.50 5.27
N ALA A 28 -4.69 -1.65 5.22
CA ALA A 28 -4.05 -2.92 4.86
C ALA A 28 -4.37 -4.05 5.84
N MET A 29 -4.43 -3.77 7.14
CA MET A 29 -4.86 -4.75 8.14
C MET A 29 -6.31 -5.18 7.93
N LEU A 30 -7.22 -4.24 7.66
CA LEU A 30 -8.61 -4.54 7.37
C LEU A 30 -8.76 -5.40 6.11
N PHE A 31 -8.04 -5.04 5.04
CA PHE A 31 -8.03 -5.82 3.80
C PHE A 31 -7.47 -7.22 4.01
N GLY A 32 -6.40 -7.37 4.79
CA GLY A 32 -5.84 -8.67 5.16
C GLY A 32 -6.83 -9.55 5.94
N ALA A 33 -7.68 -8.96 6.78
CA ALA A 33 -8.73 -9.67 7.51
C ALA A 33 -9.91 -10.12 6.63
N VAL A 34 -10.08 -9.55 5.44
CA VAL A 34 -11.15 -9.96 4.50
C VAL A 34 -10.97 -11.42 4.06
N GLN A 35 -9.74 -11.88 3.82
CA GLN A 35 -9.48 -13.26 3.38
C GLN A 35 -9.96 -14.34 4.36
N PRO A 36 -9.62 -14.32 5.66
CA PRO A 36 -10.11 -15.32 6.60
C PRO A 36 -11.63 -15.24 6.81
N ILE A 37 -12.21 -14.02 6.82
CA ILE A 37 -13.68 -13.86 6.92
C ILE A 37 -14.36 -14.48 5.70
N TYR A 38 -13.82 -14.24 4.50
CA TYR A 38 -14.33 -14.81 3.26
C TYR A 38 -14.25 -16.35 3.27
N ALA A 39 -13.11 -16.92 3.69
CA ALA A 39 -12.94 -18.36 3.80
C ALA A 39 -13.94 -18.99 4.80
N PHE A 40 -14.15 -18.35 5.95
CA PHE A 40 -15.13 -18.79 6.95
C PHE A 40 -16.57 -18.72 6.42
N ALA A 41 -16.94 -17.61 5.77
CA ALA A 41 -18.26 -17.43 5.17
C ALA A 41 -18.52 -18.47 4.07
N MET A 42 -17.52 -18.77 3.25
CA MET A 42 -17.61 -19.79 2.20
C MET A 42 -17.79 -21.18 2.79
N GLY A 43 -16.99 -21.55 3.80
CA GLY A 43 -17.15 -22.83 4.51
C GLY A 43 -18.54 -22.98 5.14
N SER A 44 -19.08 -21.91 5.72
CA SER A 44 -20.44 -21.89 6.28
C SER A 44 -21.52 -22.00 5.21
N MET A 45 -21.30 -21.41 4.03
CA MET A 45 -22.25 -21.54 2.91
C MET A 45 -22.29 -22.99 2.42
N ILE A 46 -21.12 -23.63 2.28
CA ILE A 46 -21.03 -25.05 1.88
C ILE A 46 -21.72 -25.95 2.90
N SER A 47 -21.57 -25.71 4.20
CA SER A 47 -22.23 -26.53 5.23
C SER A 47 -23.75 -26.42 5.17
N VAL A 48 -24.30 -25.26 4.82
CA VAL A 48 -25.74 -25.05 4.66
C VAL A 48 -26.32 -25.86 3.50
N TYR A 49 -25.56 -26.07 2.42
CA TYR A 49 -26.00 -26.88 1.29
C TYR A 49 -26.19 -28.37 1.63
N PHE A 50 -25.70 -28.85 2.77
CA PHE A 50 -25.92 -30.22 3.23
C PHE A 50 -27.19 -30.39 4.09
N LEU A 51 -27.96 -29.34 4.35
CA LEU A 51 -29.27 -29.49 5.02
C LEU A 51 -30.28 -30.20 4.10
N GLN A 52 -31.28 -30.86 4.69
CA GLN A 52 -32.30 -31.61 3.94
C GLN A 52 -33.53 -30.77 3.55
N ASP A 53 -33.65 -29.54 4.08
CA ASP A 53 -34.81 -28.67 3.84
C ASP A 53 -34.50 -27.59 2.80
N ASP A 54 -35.13 -27.70 1.63
CA ASP A 54 -34.92 -26.81 0.47
C ASP A 54 -35.29 -25.35 0.75
N GLU A 55 -36.30 -25.09 1.58
CA GLU A 55 -36.75 -23.73 1.89
C GLU A 55 -35.78 -23.04 2.88
N GLU A 56 -35.25 -23.81 3.84
CA GLU A 56 -34.20 -23.35 4.76
C GLU A 56 -32.91 -22.99 3.99
N ILE A 57 -32.51 -23.81 3.01
CA ILE A 57 -31.35 -23.55 2.14
C ILE A 57 -31.52 -22.24 1.37
N LYS A 58 -32.64 -22.04 0.67
CA LYS A 58 -32.88 -20.80 -0.11
C LYS A 58 -32.79 -19.56 0.77
N ARG A 59 -33.40 -19.61 1.97
CA ARG A 59 -33.38 -18.48 2.91
C ARG A 59 -31.96 -18.15 3.38
N LYS A 60 -31.20 -19.16 3.80
CA LYS A 60 -29.82 -18.98 4.28
C LYS A 60 -28.89 -18.52 3.17
N THR A 61 -28.97 -19.12 1.98
CA THR A 61 -28.16 -18.74 0.81
C THR A 61 -28.38 -17.29 0.42
N ARG A 62 -29.62 -16.77 0.50
CA ARG A 62 -29.90 -15.35 0.22
C ARG A 62 -29.20 -14.41 1.21
N ILE A 63 -29.13 -14.80 2.48
CA ILE A 63 -28.43 -14.05 3.54
C ILE A 63 -26.91 -14.08 3.28
N TYR A 64 -26.34 -15.26 3.02
CA TYR A 64 -24.90 -15.40 2.72
C TYR A 64 -24.51 -14.64 1.45
N SER A 65 -25.31 -14.71 0.38
CA SER A 65 -25.09 -13.93 -0.86
C SER A 65 -25.07 -12.42 -0.60
N SER A 66 -26.01 -11.93 0.22
CA SER A 66 -26.04 -10.51 0.61
C SER A 66 -24.80 -10.12 1.44
N CYS A 67 -24.35 -11.01 2.34
CA CYS A 67 -23.13 -10.84 3.12
C CYS A 67 -21.88 -10.76 2.22
N PHE A 68 -21.75 -11.66 1.23
CA PHE A 68 -20.66 -11.62 0.25
C PHE A 68 -20.65 -10.33 -0.56
N MET A 69 -21.81 -9.84 -0.96
CA MET A 69 -21.93 -8.56 -1.66
C MET A 69 -21.43 -7.40 -0.77
N GLY A 70 -21.84 -7.35 0.49
CA GLY A 70 -21.37 -6.35 1.44
C GLY A 70 -19.86 -6.41 1.68
N LEU A 71 -19.31 -7.62 1.83
CA LEU A 71 -17.88 -7.86 2.00
C LEU A 71 -17.07 -7.47 0.77
N ALA A 72 -17.60 -7.68 -0.44
CA ALA A 72 -16.98 -7.24 -1.69
C ALA A 72 -16.90 -5.70 -1.78
N VAL A 73 -18.00 -5.01 -1.48
CA VAL A 73 -18.03 -3.53 -1.46
C VAL A 73 -17.07 -2.98 -0.40
N PHE A 74 -17.08 -3.56 0.81
CA PHE A 74 -16.16 -3.18 1.87
C PHE A 74 -14.69 -3.37 1.47
N SER A 75 -14.36 -4.53 0.91
CA SER A 75 -13.02 -4.86 0.42
C SER A 75 -12.54 -3.84 -0.62
N LEU A 76 -13.41 -3.46 -1.56
CA LEU A 76 -13.10 -2.47 -2.59
C LEU A 76 -12.82 -1.09 -1.98
N MET A 77 -13.65 -0.63 -1.04
CA MET A 77 -13.45 0.66 -0.35
C MET A 77 -12.13 0.71 0.43
N VAL A 78 -11.83 -0.35 1.19
CA VAL A 78 -10.60 -0.44 1.98
C VAL A 78 -9.37 -0.52 1.07
N ASN A 79 -9.45 -1.30 -0.01
CA ASN A 79 -8.35 -1.45 -0.97
C ASN A 79 -8.03 -0.11 -1.67
N ILE A 80 -9.04 0.60 -2.17
CA ILE A 80 -8.85 1.94 -2.76
C ILE A 80 -8.21 2.89 -1.75
N THR A 81 -8.72 2.91 -0.51
CA THR A 81 -8.19 3.77 0.56
C THR A 81 -6.74 3.43 0.86
N GLN A 82 -6.40 2.15 0.99
CA GLN A 82 -5.03 1.68 1.21
C GLN A 82 -4.09 2.15 0.09
N HIS A 83 -4.43 1.86 -1.17
CA HIS A 83 -3.59 2.20 -2.31
C HIS A 83 -3.44 3.70 -2.49
N TYR A 84 -4.52 4.47 -2.30
CA TYR A 84 -4.49 5.92 -2.37
C TYR A 84 -3.56 6.52 -1.32
N ASN A 85 -3.68 6.09 -0.04
CA ASN A 85 -2.83 6.60 1.03
C ASN A 85 -1.35 6.25 0.81
N PHE A 86 -1.04 5.03 0.35
CA PHE A 86 0.34 4.64 0.04
C PHE A 86 0.90 5.35 -1.19
N ALA A 87 0.09 5.57 -2.23
CA ALA A 87 0.49 6.32 -3.41
C ALA A 87 0.82 7.77 -3.05
N TYR A 88 -0.10 8.45 -2.34
CA TYR A 88 0.09 9.83 -1.89
C TYR A 88 1.36 9.99 -1.03
N MET A 89 1.53 9.10 -0.04
CA MET A 89 2.72 9.07 0.80
C MET A 89 4.00 8.84 -0.03
N GLY A 90 3.96 7.93 -1.00
CA GLY A 90 5.09 7.60 -1.88
C GLY A 90 5.49 8.77 -2.79
N GLU A 91 4.51 9.45 -3.39
CA GLU A 91 4.74 10.62 -4.23
C GLU A 91 5.39 11.76 -3.44
N TYR A 92 4.87 12.06 -2.25
CA TYR A 92 5.38 13.17 -1.44
C TYR A 92 6.78 12.87 -0.88
N LEU A 93 7.03 11.63 -0.46
CA LEU A 93 8.36 11.18 -0.07
C LEU A 93 9.34 11.31 -1.23
N THR A 94 8.94 10.87 -2.44
CA THR A 94 9.78 10.92 -3.64
C THR A 94 10.10 12.35 -4.03
N LYS A 95 9.09 13.24 -4.05
CA LYS A 95 9.26 14.67 -4.30
C LYS A 95 10.27 15.28 -3.34
N ARG A 96 10.13 15.02 -2.03
CA ARG A 96 11.04 15.54 -1.00
C ARG A 96 12.46 15.03 -1.16
N VAL A 97 12.64 13.76 -1.48
CA VAL A 97 13.97 13.18 -1.72
C VAL A 97 14.62 13.84 -2.94
N ARG A 98 13.87 13.99 -4.04
CA ARG A 98 14.33 14.66 -5.26
C ARG A 98 14.73 16.11 -5.02
N GLU A 99 13.90 16.89 -4.34
CA GLU A 99 14.20 18.28 -3.99
C GLU A 99 15.46 18.40 -3.14
N ARG A 100 15.63 17.53 -2.14
CA ARG A 100 16.84 17.51 -1.29
C ARG A 100 18.08 17.09 -2.06
N MET A 101 17.97 16.10 -2.95
CA MET A 101 19.10 15.66 -3.78
C MET A 101 19.51 16.78 -4.74
N LEU A 102 18.57 17.37 -5.46
CA LEU A 102 18.85 18.48 -6.39
C LEU A 102 19.49 19.67 -5.67
N SER A 103 18.91 20.08 -4.54
CA SER A 103 19.46 21.19 -3.73
C SER A 103 20.90 20.91 -3.27
N LYS A 104 21.25 19.65 -3.01
CA LYS A 104 22.61 19.28 -2.62
C LYS A 104 23.57 19.20 -3.81
N VAL A 105 23.13 18.65 -4.93
CA VAL A 105 23.92 18.61 -6.17
C VAL A 105 24.34 20.02 -6.59
N LEU A 106 23.44 21.00 -6.50
CA LEU A 106 23.73 22.40 -6.85
C LEU A 106 24.77 23.08 -5.94
N THR A 107 25.11 22.49 -4.79
CA THR A 107 26.12 23.03 -3.87
C THR A 107 27.52 22.44 -4.08
N PHE A 108 27.68 21.50 -5.02
CA PHE A 108 28.97 20.90 -5.31
C PHE A 108 29.86 21.80 -6.18
N GLU A 109 31.16 21.68 -5.98
CA GLU A 109 32.18 22.38 -6.76
C GLU A 109 32.18 21.92 -8.22
N VAL A 110 32.63 22.78 -9.14
CA VAL A 110 32.66 22.47 -10.58
C VAL A 110 33.48 21.21 -10.87
N GLY A 111 34.62 21.04 -10.19
CA GLY A 111 35.47 19.85 -10.35
C GLY A 111 34.83 18.53 -9.90
N TRP A 112 33.69 18.56 -9.21
CA TRP A 112 32.90 17.37 -8.93
C TRP A 112 32.16 16.86 -10.17
N PHE A 113 31.68 17.77 -11.02
CA PHE A 113 30.96 17.48 -12.27
C PHE A 113 31.88 17.08 -13.43
N ASP A 114 33.18 17.41 -13.33
CA ASP A 114 34.19 17.02 -14.32
C ASP A 114 34.54 15.52 -14.28
N LYS A 115 34.08 14.79 -13.25
CA LYS A 115 34.26 13.33 -13.17
C LYS A 115 33.23 12.65 -14.09
N ASP A 116 33.67 11.71 -14.92
CA ASP A 116 32.79 10.95 -15.84
C ASP A 116 31.58 10.31 -15.13
N GLU A 117 31.74 9.85 -13.88
CA GLU A 117 30.68 9.27 -13.05
C GLU A 117 29.57 10.28 -12.65
N ASN A 118 29.91 11.58 -12.65
CA ASN A 118 29.06 12.70 -12.23
C ASN A 118 28.72 13.64 -13.39
N ALA A 119 28.96 13.20 -14.63
CA ALA A 119 28.52 13.92 -15.81
C ALA A 119 27.02 14.21 -15.74
N THR A 120 26.57 15.30 -16.35
CA THR A 120 25.20 15.82 -16.22
C THR A 120 24.14 14.75 -16.52
N GLY A 121 24.34 13.90 -17.53
CA GLY A 121 23.42 12.79 -17.86
C GLY A 121 23.34 11.71 -16.77
N ALA A 122 24.47 11.40 -16.11
CA ALA A 122 24.51 10.46 -15.01
C ALA A 122 23.83 11.01 -13.75
N VAL A 123 23.95 12.32 -13.50
CA VAL A 123 23.29 12.99 -12.37
C VAL A 123 21.79 13.13 -12.59
N CYS A 124 21.36 13.52 -13.79
CA CYS A 124 19.94 13.63 -14.14
C CYS A 124 19.21 12.28 -14.10
N SER A 125 19.88 11.17 -14.45
CA SER A 125 19.26 9.83 -14.39
C SER A 125 19.08 9.31 -12.96
N ARG A 126 19.85 9.81 -11.99
CA ARG A 126 19.76 9.45 -10.57
C ARG A 126 18.73 10.27 -9.79
N LEU A 127 18.21 11.34 -10.39
CA LEU A 127 17.23 12.24 -9.80
C LEU A 127 15.80 11.73 -10.04
#